data_AF-A0AA39N0C3-F1
#
_entry.id   AF-A0AA39N0C3-F1
#
_cell.length_a   1.000
_cell.length_b   1.000
_cell.length_c   1.000
_cell.angle_alpha   90.00
_cell.angle_beta   90.00
_cell.angle_gamma   90.00
#
_symmetry.space_group_name_H-M   'P 1'
#
loop_
_entity.id
_entity.type
_entity.pdbx_description
1 polymer ?
#
loop_
_entity_poly.entity_id
_entity_poly.type
_entity_poly.pdbx_seq_one_letter_code
_entity_poly.pdbx_strand_id
1 'polypeptide(L)'
;MFCLLTCHRISPADDLILRDILPEPLITFSQANSITNRVITDFQKRAYNIAAFLSPFFTEVQYYSFWGLQAITGLLISRSTALQFLDHTYYKGSDLDLYVNHVFARRVCFLFFCCAFCLDRSFLDLQTTLAELNAPMPTPLPKQYGGPGIICVLKYRNPSNMKVDVILTRFTPLQAILSFHSTCVMNVISYAHAISLYPRATFVDHVACHIESGRMRDMNAISKYKA
;
A
#
# COMPACT_ATOMS: atom_id res chain seq x y z
N MET A 1 41.00 14.94 8.23
CA MET A 1 40.22 16.04 8.85
C MET A 1 39.68 16.93 7.74
N PHE A 2 38.52 16.56 7.16
CA PHE A 2 37.81 17.41 6.20
C PHE A 2 36.64 18.06 6.92
N CYS A 3 36.87 19.30 7.33
CA CYS A 3 35.86 20.21 7.85
C CYS A 3 35.21 20.90 6.63
N LEU A 4 34.08 20.38 6.18
CA LEU A 4 33.15 21.04 5.25
C LEU A 4 31.73 20.91 5.82
N LEU A 5 31.57 21.40 7.06
CA LEU A 5 30.26 21.71 7.64
C LEU A 5 30.07 23.22 7.57
N THR A 6 29.99 23.76 6.35
CA THR A 6 29.33 25.04 6.14
C THR A 6 27.84 24.79 6.11
N CYS A 7 27.12 25.70 6.77
CA CYS A 7 25.68 25.74 6.97
C CYS A 7 24.92 25.94 5.63
N HIS A 8 25.08 25.02 4.68
CA HIS A 8 24.25 24.98 3.50
C HIS A 8 22.93 24.33 3.90
N ARG A 9 21.83 25.06 3.64
CA ARG A 9 20.51 24.43 3.49
C ARG A 9 20.71 23.27 2.52
N ILE A 10 20.50 22.05 3.01
CA ILE A 10 20.51 20.83 2.21
C ILE A 10 19.59 21.08 1.03
N SER A 11 20.15 20.98 -0.16
CA SER A 11 19.39 21.25 -1.37
C SER A 11 18.60 20.00 -1.74
N PRO A 12 17.50 20.11 -2.48
CA PRO A 12 16.79 18.95 -3.02
C PRO A 12 17.69 18.02 -3.86
N ALA A 13 18.87 18.46 -4.29
CA ALA A 13 19.82 17.62 -5.02
C ALA A 13 20.46 16.53 -4.14
N ASP A 14 20.59 16.77 -2.83
CA ASP A 14 21.19 15.80 -1.90
C ASP A 14 20.27 14.58 -1.70
N ASP A 15 18.96 14.75 -1.94
CA ASP A 15 17.97 13.67 -1.83
C ASP A 15 18.23 12.54 -2.84
N LEU A 16 18.84 12.84 -3.99
CA LEU A 16 19.21 11.82 -4.98
C LEU A 16 20.28 10.88 -4.44
N ILE A 17 21.29 11.44 -3.77
CA ILE A 17 22.36 10.65 -3.16
C ILE A 17 21.80 9.81 -2.01
N LEU A 18 20.99 10.43 -1.14
CA LEU A 18 20.43 9.75 0.03
C LEU A 18 19.44 8.64 -0.33
N ARG A 19 18.75 8.76 -1.47
CA ARG A 19 17.84 7.73 -1.99
C ARG A 19 18.54 6.43 -2.35
N ASP A 20 19.76 6.51 -2.89
CA ASP A 20 20.49 5.34 -3.38
C ASP A 20 21.28 4.62 -2.27
N ILE A 21 21.26 5.14 -1.04
CA ILE A 21 21.92 4.53 0.11
C ILE A 21 20.96 3.55 0.79
N LEU A 22 21.47 2.35 1.11
CA LEU A 22 20.72 1.34 1.87
C LEU A 22 20.22 1.89 3.22
N PRO A 23 19.09 1.41 3.75
CA PRO A 23 18.51 1.90 5.00
C PRO A 23 19.46 1.83 6.21
N GLU A 24 20.28 0.77 6.31
CA GLU A 24 21.20 0.56 7.43
C GLU A 24 22.29 1.65 7.51
N PRO A 25 23.08 1.92 6.45
CA PRO A 25 24.01 3.05 6.44
C PRO A 25 23.35 4.42 6.70
N LEU A 26 22.12 4.65 6.22
CA LEU A 26 21.40 5.90 6.50
C LEU A 26 21.12 6.08 8.00
N ILE A 27 20.70 5.00 8.68
CA ILE A 27 20.46 5.02 10.12
C ILE A 27 21.76 5.30 10.86
N THR A 28 22.85 4.60 10.53
CA THR A 28 24.17 4.85 11.14
C THR A 28 24.64 6.29 10.91
N PHE A 29 24.46 6.81 9.70
CA PHE A 29 24.82 8.19 9.37
C PHE A 29 23.99 9.21 10.15
N SER A 30 22.69 8.93 10.36
CA SER A 30 21.79 9.78 11.16
C SER A 30 22.16 9.84 12.65
N GLN A 31 22.90 8.85 13.14
CA GLN A 31 23.34 8.77 14.55
C GLN A 31 24.69 9.45 14.79
N ALA A 32 25.43 9.80 13.73
CA ALA A 32 26.77 10.36 13.85
C ALA A 32 26.78 11.73 14.56
N ASN A 33 25.82 12.62 14.27
CA ASN A 33 25.63 13.89 14.96
C ASN A 33 24.24 14.50 14.68
N SER A 34 23.90 15.61 15.35
CA SER A 34 22.61 16.30 15.20
C SER A 34 22.36 16.90 13.81
N ILE A 35 23.43 17.27 13.07
CA ILE A 35 23.31 17.81 11.72
C ILE A 35 22.92 16.69 10.76
N THR A 36 23.65 15.58 10.76
CA THR A 36 23.32 14.41 9.93
C THR A 36 21.98 13.80 10.30
N ASN A 37 21.63 13.78 11.60
CA ASN A 37 20.31 13.40 12.06
C ASN A 37 19.20 14.24 11.41
N ARG A 38 19.37 15.56 11.42
CA ARG A 38 18.42 16.48 10.78
C ARG A 38 18.36 16.27 9.27
N VAL A 39 19.50 16.08 8.61
CA VAL A 39 19.58 15.79 7.17
C VAL A 39 18.72 14.58 6.83
N ILE A 40 18.94 13.47 7.53
CA ILE A 40 18.21 12.22 7.27
C ILE A 40 16.73 12.35 7.64
N THR A 41 16.40 13.02 8.74
CA THR A 41 15.00 13.24 9.14
C THR A 41 14.25 14.06 8.09
N ASP A 42 14.86 15.13 7.59
CA ASP A 42 14.25 16.00 6.58
C ASP A 42 14.12 15.26 5.23
N PHE A 43 15.13 14.47 4.85
CA PHE A 43 15.06 13.56 3.70
C PHE A 43 13.92 12.55 3.84
N GLN A 44 13.82 11.83 4.96
CA GLN A 44 12.78 10.83 5.21
C GLN A 44 11.37 11.44 5.10
N LYS A 45 11.16 12.66 5.62
CA LYS A 45 9.87 13.36 5.50
C LYS A 45 9.49 13.66 4.04
N ARG A 46 10.48 13.96 3.19
CA ARG A 46 10.25 14.22 1.76
C ARG A 46 10.07 12.92 0.98
N ALA A 47 10.95 11.94 1.21
CA ALA A 47 10.95 10.65 0.53
C ALA A 47 9.67 9.84 0.84
N TYR A 48 9.26 9.78 2.11
CA TYR A 48 8.11 8.98 2.56
C TYR A 48 6.84 9.83 2.76
N ASN A 49 6.56 10.74 1.82
CA ASN A 49 5.34 11.55 1.85
C ASN A 49 4.17 10.81 1.20
N ILE A 50 3.36 10.14 2.01
CA ILE A 50 2.21 9.35 1.53
C ILE A 50 1.13 10.21 0.84
N ALA A 51 0.93 11.46 1.28
CA ALA A 51 -0.05 12.35 0.66
C ALA A 51 0.37 12.72 -0.77
N ALA A 52 1.65 13.03 -0.96
CA ALA A 52 2.22 13.27 -2.29
C ALA A 52 2.15 12.00 -3.16
N PHE A 53 2.47 10.84 -2.59
CA PHE A 53 2.41 9.55 -3.29
C PHE A 53 0.99 9.18 -3.76
N LEU A 54 -0.03 9.52 -2.97
CA LEU A 54 -1.43 9.25 -3.29
C LEU A 54 -2.12 10.38 -4.08
N SER A 55 -1.42 11.47 -4.38
CA SER A 55 -1.96 12.61 -5.14
C SER A 55 -2.53 12.27 -6.53
N PRO A 56 -2.07 11.21 -7.26
CA PRO A 56 -2.73 10.80 -8.50
C PRO A 56 -4.14 10.24 -8.28
N PHE A 57 -4.44 9.74 -7.09
CA PHE A 57 -5.71 9.09 -6.75
C PHE A 57 -6.67 10.05 -6.06
N PHE A 58 -6.17 10.88 -5.14
CA PHE A 58 -6.97 11.78 -4.31
C PHE A 58 -6.48 13.21 -4.39
N THR A 59 -7.41 14.17 -4.46
CA THR A 59 -7.07 15.57 -4.17
C THR A 59 -6.66 15.73 -2.70
N GLU A 60 -6.01 16.85 -2.36
CA GLU A 60 -5.58 17.11 -0.97
C GLU A 60 -6.73 16.96 0.05
N VAL A 61 -7.91 17.52 -0.26
CA VAL A 61 -9.09 17.42 0.61
C VAL A 61 -9.61 15.98 0.71
N GLN A 62 -9.62 15.26 -0.41
CA GLN A 62 -10.04 13.86 -0.45
C GLN A 62 -9.08 12.96 0.33
N TYR A 63 -7.77 13.25 0.27
CA TYR A 63 -6.75 12.53 1.00
C TYR A 63 -7.00 12.59 2.52
N TYR A 64 -7.31 13.76 3.09
CA TYR A 64 -7.61 13.84 4.53
C TYR A 64 -8.86 13.04 4.93
N SER A 65 -9.87 12.99 4.05
CA SER A 65 -11.06 12.16 4.26
C SER A 65 -10.74 10.66 4.18
N PHE A 66 -9.89 10.27 3.25
CA PHE A 66 -9.36 8.90 3.13
C PHE A 66 -8.49 8.51 4.33
N TRP A 67 -7.63 9.41 4.81
CA TRP A 67 -6.79 9.20 5.97
C TRP A 67 -7.62 8.99 7.25
N GLY A 68 -8.66 9.80 7.46
CA GLY A 68 -9.63 9.60 8.53
C GLY A 68 -10.36 8.26 8.41
N LEU A 69 -10.73 7.85 7.19
CA LEU A 69 -11.32 6.54 6.93
C LEU A 69 -10.36 5.40 7.30
N GLN A 70 -9.07 5.49 6.97
CA GLN A 70 -8.06 4.52 7.39
C GLN A 70 -7.99 4.40 8.92
N ALA A 71 -7.96 5.53 9.63
CA ALA A 71 -7.90 5.54 11.10
C ALA A 71 -9.13 4.90 11.76
N ILE A 72 -10.33 5.11 11.20
CA ILE A 72 -11.58 4.59 11.76
C ILE A 72 -11.80 3.12 11.43
N THR A 73 -11.41 2.68 10.23
CA THR A 73 -11.77 1.34 9.70
C THR A 73 -10.63 0.32 9.76
N GLY A 74 -9.40 0.78 10.01
CA GLY A 74 -8.21 -0.05 9.87
C GLY A 74 -7.91 -0.41 8.41
N LEU A 75 -8.36 0.41 7.44
CA LEU A 75 -8.08 0.20 6.02
C LEU A 75 -6.56 0.30 5.76
N LEU A 76 -6.05 -0.70 5.04
CA LEU A 76 -4.64 -0.86 4.72
C LEU A 76 -4.40 -0.73 3.22
N ILE A 77 -3.32 -0.05 2.84
CA ILE A 77 -2.77 -0.10 1.49
C ILE A 77 -1.71 -1.21 1.45
N SER A 78 -1.67 -2.02 0.40
CA SER A 78 -0.71 -3.14 0.32
C SER A 78 -0.24 -3.43 -1.12
N ARG A 79 0.32 -4.61 -1.35
CA ARG A 79 0.78 -5.14 -2.66
C ARG A 79 1.77 -4.21 -3.37
N SER A 80 1.61 -4.05 -4.69
CA SER A 80 2.52 -3.23 -5.50
C SER A 80 2.49 -1.76 -5.09
N THR A 81 1.40 -1.26 -4.51
CA THR A 81 1.35 0.12 -4.03
C THR A 81 2.27 0.33 -2.84
N ALA A 82 2.19 -0.54 -1.83
CA ALA A 82 3.04 -0.44 -0.66
C ALA A 82 4.52 -0.70 -0.99
N LEU A 83 4.79 -1.62 -1.93
CA LEU A 83 6.14 -1.87 -2.42
C LEU A 83 6.73 -0.62 -3.09
N GLN A 84 6.00 0.02 -4.01
CA GLN A 84 6.45 1.25 -4.68
C GLN A 84 6.76 2.39 -3.71
N PHE A 85 5.91 2.55 -2.69
CA PHE A 85 6.11 3.59 -1.69
C PHE A 85 7.36 3.37 -0.85
N LEU A 86 7.63 2.12 -0.44
CA LEU A 86 8.77 1.81 0.43
C LEU A 86 10.09 1.73 -0.34
N ASP A 87 10.05 1.30 -1.60
CA ASP A 87 11.21 1.13 -2.47
C ASP A 87 11.52 2.37 -3.33
N HIS A 88 10.68 3.41 -3.24
CA HIS A 88 10.70 4.56 -4.15
C HIS A 88 10.70 4.17 -5.62
N THR A 89 10.00 3.10 -5.99
CA THR A 89 9.89 2.64 -7.38
C THR A 89 8.57 3.08 -8.00
N TYR A 90 8.56 3.17 -9.33
CA TYR A 90 7.36 3.50 -10.10
C TYR A 90 7.04 2.38 -11.07
N TYR A 91 5.89 1.75 -10.89
CA TYR A 91 5.35 0.76 -11.81
C TYR A 91 4.23 1.41 -12.61
N LYS A 92 4.52 1.70 -13.89
CA LYS A 92 3.55 2.33 -14.80
C LYS A 92 2.26 1.52 -14.87
N GLY A 93 1.14 2.19 -14.62
CA GLY A 93 -0.19 1.58 -14.68
C GLY A 93 -0.51 0.64 -13.51
N SER A 94 0.21 0.74 -12.39
CA SER A 94 -0.15 0.02 -11.17
C SER A 94 -1.44 0.57 -10.56
N ASP A 95 -2.31 -0.33 -10.11
CA ASP A 95 -3.52 0.01 -9.38
C ASP A 95 -3.20 0.38 -7.92
N LEU A 96 -4.11 1.09 -7.25
CA LEU A 96 -4.09 1.31 -5.81
C LEU A 96 -4.86 0.16 -5.12
N ASP A 97 -4.15 -0.71 -4.41
CA ASP A 97 -4.74 -1.86 -3.71
C ASP A 97 -5.08 -1.50 -2.24
N LEU A 98 -6.38 -1.47 -1.92
CA LEU A 98 -6.92 -1.13 -0.60
C LEU A 98 -7.60 -2.34 0.05
N TYR A 99 -7.24 -2.66 1.29
CA TYR A 99 -7.79 -3.77 2.06
C TYR A 99 -8.60 -3.26 3.23
N VAL A 100 -9.85 -3.71 3.34
CA VAL A 100 -10.76 -3.28 4.42
C VAL A 100 -11.64 -4.45 4.85
N ASN A 101 -12.05 -4.47 6.12
CA ASN A 101 -13.07 -5.43 6.55
C ASN A 101 -14.41 -5.08 5.90
N HIS A 102 -15.12 -6.09 5.37
CA HIS A 102 -16.42 -5.93 4.70
C HIS A 102 -17.48 -5.20 5.53
N VAL A 103 -17.42 -5.25 6.87
CA VAL A 103 -18.35 -4.49 7.73
C VAL A 103 -18.28 -2.98 7.48
N PHE A 104 -17.15 -2.48 6.97
CA PHE A 104 -16.96 -1.06 6.64
C PHE A 104 -17.19 -0.74 5.16
N ALA A 105 -17.61 -1.71 4.34
CA ALA A 105 -17.77 -1.53 2.90
C ALA A 105 -18.68 -0.34 2.56
N ARG A 106 -19.79 -0.16 3.29
CA ARG A 106 -20.69 0.99 3.11
C ARG A 106 -20.00 2.33 3.34
N ARG A 107 -19.11 2.44 4.33
CA ARG A 107 -18.35 3.67 4.60
C ARG A 107 -17.36 3.97 3.48
N VAL A 108 -16.68 2.94 2.97
CA VAL A 108 -15.76 3.08 1.84
C VAL A 108 -16.51 3.50 0.58
N CYS A 109 -17.61 2.82 0.25
CA CYS A 109 -18.45 3.16 -0.90
C CYS A 109 -18.96 4.60 -0.82
N PHE A 110 -19.40 5.05 0.35
CA PHE A 110 -19.87 6.41 0.57
C PHE A 110 -18.75 7.44 0.33
N LEU A 111 -17.55 7.23 0.88
CA LEU A 111 -16.42 8.13 0.64
C LEU A 111 -16.06 8.18 -0.86
N PHE A 112 -15.98 7.03 -1.52
CA PHE A 112 -15.63 6.94 -2.93
C PHE A 112 -16.66 7.64 -3.82
N PHE A 113 -17.95 7.49 -3.49
CA PHE A 113 -19.02 8.24 -4.12
C PHE A 113 -18.84 9.76 -3.94
N CYS A 114 -18.59 10.24 -2.71
CA CYS A 114 -18.33 11.65 -2.44
C CYS A 114 -17.07 12.19 -3.16
N CYS A 115 -16.09 11.32 -3.42
CA CYS A 115 -14.87 11.67 -4.14
C CYS A 115 -15.01 11.53 -5.67
N ALA A 116 -16.22 11.29 -6.19
CA ALA A 116 -16.53 11.08 -7.60
C ALA A 116 -15.79 9.90 -8.26
N PHE A 117 -15.54 8.83 -7.49
CA PHE A 117 -15.06 7.57 -8.04
C PHE A 117 -16.21 6.80 -8.68
N CYS A 118 -15.98 6.29 -9.88
CA CYS A 118 -16.91 5.42 -10.60
C CYS A 118 -16.57 3.96 -10.32
N LEU A 119 -17.57 3.16 -9.97
CA LEU A 119 -17.41 1.71 -9.85
C LEU A 119 -17.50 1.09 -11.25
N ASP A 120 -16.53 0.24 -11.62
CA ASP A 120 -16.50 -0.47 -12.92
C ASP A 120 -17.59 -1.57 -13.02
N ARG A 121 -18.44 -1.74 -11.98
CA ARG A 121 -19.59 -2.68 -11.95
C ARG A 121 -20.92 -1.94 -11.87
N SER A 122 -21.99 -2.61 -12.32
CA SER A 122 -23.35 -2.11 -12.11
C SER A 122 -23.69 -2.05 -10.62
N PHE A 123 -24.41 -1.00 -10.22
CA PHE A 123 -24.82 -0.77 -8.82
C PHE A 123 -25.62 -1.94 -8.22
N LEU A 124 -26.40 -2.64 -9.04
CA LEU A 124 -27.21 -3.79 -8.63
C LEU A 124 -26.33 -4.94 -8.10
N ASP A 125 -25.17 -5.15 -8.73
CA ASP A 125 -24.20 -6.21 -8.39
C ASP A 125 -23.53 -5.96 -7.03
N LEU A 126 -23.34 -4.68 -6.67
CA LEU A 126 -22.81 -4.29 -5.36
C LEU A 126 -23.81 -4.58 -4.25
N GLN A 127 -25.10 -4.30 -4.48
CA GLN A 127 -26.13 -4.46 -3.48
C GLN A 127 -26.41 -5.94 -3.17
N THR A 128 -26.42 -6.79 -4.20
CA THR A 128 -26.42 -8.27 -4.02
C THR A 128 -25.17 -8.74 -3.29
N THR A 129 -23.98 -8.27 -3.69
CA THR A 129 -22.72 -8.64 -2.99
C THR A 129 -22.74 -8.24 -1.51
N LEU A 130 -23.25 -7.04 -1.18
CA LEU A 130 -23.38 -6.56 0.20
C LEU A 130 -24.47 -7.31 0.99
N ALA A 131 -25.56 -7.73 0.33
CA ALA A 131 -26.60 -8.54 0.96
C ALA A 131 -26.09 -9.96 1.25
N GLU A 132 -25.35 -10.56 0.33
CA GLU A 132 -24.67 -11.85 0.51
C GLU A 132 -23.61 -11.80 1.60
N LEU A 133 -22.91 -10.66 1.74
CA LEU A 133 -21.93 -10.42 2.81
C LEU A 133 -22.55 -10.44 4.22
N ASN A 134 -23.80 -9.99 4.34
CA ASN A 134 -24.53 -9.99 5.61
C ASN A 134 -25.24 -11.33 5.88
N ALA A 135 -25.31 -12.23 4.89
CA ALA A 135 -25.88 -13.55 5.08
C ALA A 135 -24.93 -14.47 5.88
N PRO A 136 -25.45 -15.38 6.71
CA PRO A 136 -24.64 -16.44 7.30
C PRO A 136 -24.02 -17.27 6.17
N MET A 137 -22.69 -17.28 6.07
CA MET A 137 -22.00 -18.01 5.00
C MET A 137 -22.25 -19.53 5.12
N PRO A 138 -22.47 -20.23 4.00
CA PRO A 138 -22.41 -21.68 3.98
C PRO A 138 -21.01 -22.14 4.41
N THR A 139 -20.96 -23.03 5.40
CA THR A 139 -19.79 -23.85 5.68
C THR A 139 -19.81 -25.04 4.71
N PRO A 140 -18.76 -25.27 3.89
CA PRO A 140 -17.47 -24.61 3.83
C PRO A 140 -17.40 -23.43 2.84
N LEU A 141 -16.45 -22.52 3.10
CA LEU A 141 -16.20 -21.31 2.31
C LEU A 141 -15.95 -21.64 0.82
N PRO A 142 -16.67 -21.01 -0.13
CA PRO A 142 -16.37 -21.16 -1.55
C PRO A 142 -14.96 -20.65 -1.86
N LYS A 143 -14.16 -21.49 -2.54
CA LYS A 143 -12.74 -21.28 -2.88
C LYS A 143 -12.48 -20.13 -3.88
N GLN A 144 -13.45 -19.26 -4.14
CA GLN A 144 -13.50 -18.47 -5.39
C GLN A 144 -12.61 -17.20 -5.41
N TYR A 145 -12.22 -16.64 -4.28
CA TYR A 145 -11.43 -15.41 -4.25
C TYR A 145 -10.05 -15.60 -3.64
N GLY A 146 -9.06 -15.98 -4.45
CA GLY A 146 -7.65 -15.55 -4.41
C GLY A 146 -6.80 -15.60 -3.11
N GLY A 147 -7.33 -15.95 -1.94
CA GLY A 147 -6.68 -15.89 -0.62
C GLY A 147 -7.68 -16.26 0.48
N PRO A 148 -7.27 -16.91 1.58
CA PRO A 148 -8.18 -17.12 2.71
C PRO A 148 -8.67 -15.76 3.23
N GLY A 149 -10.00 -15.58 3.28
CA GLY A 149 -10.62 -14.39 3.86
C GLY A 149 -10.86 -13.21 2.93
N ILE A 150 -10.51 -13.27 1.64
CA ILE A 150 -10.97 -12.29 0.64
C ILE A 150 -12.40 -12.67 0.23
N ILE A 151 -13.32 -11.70 0.27
CA ILE A 151 -14.72 -11.95 -0.10
C ILE A 151 -15.00 -11.46 -1.53
N CYS A 152 -14.63 -10.22 -1.84
CA CYS A 152 -14.79 -9.67 -3.17
C CYS A 152 -13.83 -8.50 -3.41
N VAL A 153 -13.75 -8.05 -4.65
CA VAL A 153 -12.95 -6.89 -5.07
C VAL A 153 -13.85 -5.91 -5.80
N LEU A 154 -13.95 -4.70 -5.27
CA LEU A 154 -14.65 -3.58 -5.88
C LEU A 154 -13.64 -2.75 -6.66
N LYS A 155 -13.88 -2.57 -7.95
CA LYS A 155 -12.96 -1.88 -8.85
C LYS A 155 -13.48 -0.48 -9.13
N TYR A 156 -12.71 0.52 -8.79
CA TYR A 156 -13.05 1.92 -8.97
C TYR A 156 -12.09 2.63 -9.92
N ARG A 157 -12.58 3.71 -10.50
CA ARG A 157 -11.78 4.69 -11.24
C ARG A 157 -12.05 6.08 -10.72
N ASN A 158 -10.99 6.85 -10.50
CA ASN A 158 -11.13 8.26 -10.17
C ASN A 158 -11.41 9.10 -11.45
N PRO A 159 -11.70 10.40 -11.34
CA PRO A 159 -11.91 11.28 -12.50
C PRO A 159 -10.71 11.35 -13.46
N SER A 160 -9.50 11.11 -12.96
CA SER A 160 -8.26 11.03 -13.75
C SER A 160 -8.03 9.63 -14.37
N ASN A 161 -9.03 8.73 -14.31
CA ASN A 161 -8.98 7.36 -14.83
C ASN A 161 -7.93 6.45 -14.15
N MET A 162 -7.47 6.81 -12.96
CA MET A 162 -6.61 5.99 -12.11
C MET A 162 -7.44 4.90 -11.43
N LYS A 163 -6.93 3.67 -11.44
CA LYS A 163 -7.63 2.49 -10.92
C LYS A 163 -7.38 2.28 -9.43
N VAL A 164 -8.44 1.97 -8.70
CA VAL A 164 -8.39 1.63 -7.28
C VAL A 164 -9.17 0.35 -7.06
N ASP A 165 -8.48 -0.67 -6.55
CA ASP A 165 -9.10 -1.93 -6.16
C ASP A 165 -9.33 -1.91 -4.65
N VAL A 166 -10.60 -2.01 -4.23
CA VAL A 166 -11.01 -2.15 -2.84
C VAL A 166 -11.33 -3.62 -2.58
N ILE A 167 -10.44 -4.29 -1.87
CA ILE A 167 -10.53 -5.68 -1.48
C ILE A 167 -11.27 -5.78 -0.15
N LEU A 168 -12.46 -6.37 -0.18
CA LEU A 168 -13.24 -6.65 1.02
C LEU A 168 -12.79 -7.96 1.65
N THR A 169 -12.51 -7.89 2.96
CA THR A 169 -12.02 -9.02 3.75
C THR A 169 -13.04 -9.43 4.80
N ARG A 170 -13.09 -10.74 5.10
CA ARG A 170 -13.96 -11.29 6.15
C ARG A 170 -13.49 -10.91 7.53
N PHE A 171 -12.19 -11.09 7.75
CA PHE A 171 -11.52 -10.84 9.02
C PHE A 171 -10.69 -9.56 8.91
N THR A 172 -9.56 -9.48 9.61
CA THR A 172 -8.72 -8.28 9.53
C THR A 172 -8.07 -8.17 8.15
N PRO A 173 -7.92 -6.95 7.60
CA PRO A 173 -7.14 -6.69 6.38
C PRO A 173 -5.75 -7.34 6.42
N LEU A 174 -5.10 -7.29 7.59
CA LEU A 174 -3.77 -7.86 7.79
C LEU A 174 -3.74 -9.38 7.58
N GLN A 175 -4.77 -10.12 8.02
CA GLN A 175 -4.83 -11.57 7.81
C GLN A 175 -4.85 -11.93 6.32
N ALA A 176 -5.57 -11.17 5.49
CA ALA A 176 -5.59 -11.40 4.04
C ALA A 176 -4.21 -11.14 3.41
N ILE A 177 -3.52 -10.08 3.86
CA ILE A 177 -2.18 -9.69 3.39
C ILE A 177 -1.12 -10.72 3.78
N LEU A 178 -1.16 -11.23 5.02
CA LEU A 178 -0.25 -12.26 5.51
C LEU A 178 -0.43 -13.61 4.78
N SER A 179 -1.55 -13.78 4.08
CA SER A 179 -1.85 -14.99 3.33
C SER A 179 -1.42 -14.92 1.85
N PHE A 180 -0.67 -13.89 1.46
CA PHE A 180 -0.10 -13.80 0.12
C PHE A 180 0.94 -14.88 -0.15
N HIS A 181 1.08 -15.22 -1.43
CA HIS A 181 1.95 -16.29 -1.92
C HIS A 181 3.41 -15.86 -2.09
N SER A 182 3.73 -14.60 -1.77
CA SER A 182 5.08 -14.05 -1.86
C SER A 182 5.32 -13.06 -0.73
N THR A 183 6.48 -13.17 -0.07
CA THR A 183 6.87 -12.27 1.02
C THR A 183 7.08 -10.82 0.55
N CYS A 184 7.44 -10.60 -0.71
CA CYS A 184 7.71 -9.25 -1.24
C CYS A 184 6.48 -8.34 -1.31
N VAL A 185 5.27 -8.90 -1.25
CA VAL A 185 4.01 -8.14 -1.26
C VAL A 185 3.40 -7.98 0.13
N MET A 186 4.07 -8.48 1.18
CA MET A 186 3.63 -8.36 2.57
C MET A 186 4.09 -7.03 3.20
N ASN A 187 3.85 -5.95 2.44
CA ASN A 187 4.08 -4.57 2.87
C ASN A 187 2.73 -3.90 3.10
N VAL A 188 2.65 -3.05 4.11
CA VAL A 188 1.40 -2.47 4.60
C VAL A 188 1.61 -0.99 4.88
N ILE A 189 0.69 -0.15 4.41
CA ILE A 189 0.59 1.25 4.83
C ILE A 189 -0.76 1.45 5.50
N SER A 190 -0.71 1.88 6.75
CA SER A 190 -1.85 2.27 7.57
C SER A 190 -1.96 3.80 7.64
N TYR A 191 -2.91 4.31 8.42
CA TYR A 191 -3.04 5.74 8.64
C TYR A 191 -1.79 6.37 9.30
N ALA A 192 -1.00 5.60 10.07
CA ALA A 192 0.12 6.13 10.85
C ALA A 192 1.48 5.55 10.47
N HIS A 193 1.53 4.34 9.91
CA HIS A 193 2.78 3.62 9.69
C HIS A 193 2.79 2.91 8.34
N ALA A 194 3.96 2.90 7.70
CA ALA A 194 4.30 2.00 6.61
C ALA A 194 5.27 0.92 7.13
N ILE A 195 4.94 -0.35 6.89
CA ILE A 195 5.62 -1.51 7.47
C ILE A 195 5.94 -2.50 6.35
N SER A 196 7.16 -3.01 6.35
CA SER A 196 7.56 -4.20 5.60
C SER A 196 7.90 -5.32 6.57
N LEU A 197 7.36 -6.52 6.35
CA LEU A 197 7.69 -7.67 7.19
C LEU A 197 9.03 -8.31 6.83
N TYR A 198 9.49 -8.12 5.60
CA TYR A 198 10.73 -8.71 5.09
C TYR A 198 11.59 -7.64 4.39
N PRO A 199 11.97 -6.55 5.07
CA PRO A 199 12.59 -5.39 4.43
C PRO A 199 13.95 -5.72 3.81
N ARG A 200 14.79 -6.52 4.48
CA ARG A 200 16.11 -6.91 3.95
C ARG A 200 15.97 -7.77 2.69
N ALA A 201 15.19 -8.85 2.78
CA ALA A 201 14.97 -9.73 1.63
C ALA A 201 14.35 -8.96 0.44
N THR A 202 13.37 -8.10 0.71
CA THR A 202 12.60 -7.41 -0.35
C THR A 202 13.37 -6.26 -1.00
N PHE A 203 14.01 -5.38 -0.22
CA PHE A 203 14.57 -4.11 -0.71
C PHE A 203 16.10 -4.10 -0.81
N VAL A 204 16.79 -5.03 -0.13
CA VAL A 204 18.26 -5.11 -0.16
C VAL A 204 18.71 -6.24 -1.07
N ASP A 205 18.19 -7.44 -0.79
CA ASP A 205 18.60 -8.64 -1.49
C ASP A 205 17.76 -8.87 -2.77
N HIS A 206 16.66 -8.12 -2.94
CA HIS A 206 15.68 -8.25 -4.04
C HIS A 206 15.20 -9.69 -4.29
N VAL A 207 14.99 -10.43 -3.20
CA VAL A 207 14.49 -11.81 -3.20
C VAL A 207 13.15 -11.91 -2.47
N ALA A 208 12.33 -12.87 -2.89
CA ALA A 208 11.07 -13.18 -2.24
C ALA A 208 10.96 -14.68 -1.97
N CYS A 209 10.44 -15.04 -0.80
CA CYS A 209 10.08 -16.42 -0.52
C CYS A 209 8.67 -16.67 -1.07
N HIS A 210 8.54 -17.71 -1.89
CA HIS A 210 7.27 -18.19 -2.37
C HIS A 210 6.64 -19.09 -1.31
N ILE A 211 5.45 -18.74 -0.86
CA ILE A 211 4.67 -19.59 0.03
C ILE A 211 3.77 -20.42 -0.88
N GLU A 212 4.13 -21.69 -1.09
CA GLU A 212 3.39 -22.61 -1.96
C GLU A 212 1.91 -22.61 -1.58
N SER A 213 1.07 -22.17 -2.51
CA SER A 213 -0.38 -22.16 -2.30
C SER A 213 -1.14 -23.11 -3.23
N GLY A 214 -0.43 -23.76 -4.16
CA GLY A 214 -1.01 -24.65 -5.16
C GLY A 214 -1.92 -23.95 -6.17
N ARG A 215 -1.78 -22.63 -6.41
CA ARG A 215 -2.70 -21.85 -7.26
C ARG A 215 -2.06 -21.35 -8.56
N MET A 216 -2.74 -21.57 -9.69
CA MET A 216 -2.34 -21.12 -11.03
C MET A 216 -2.15 -19.59 -11.17
N ARG A 217 -2.84 -18.77 -10.37
CA ARG A 217 -2.69 -17.29 -10.40
C ARG A 217 -1.33 -16.82 -9.90
N ASP A 218 -0.56 -17.70 -9.25
CA ASP A 218 0.72 -17.37 -8.66
C ASP A 218 1.77 -17.10 -9.75
N MET A 219 1.70 -17.78 -10.91
CA MET A 219 2.65 -17.61 -12.02
C MET A 219 2.66 -16.20 -12.65
N ASN A 220 1.48 -15.57 -12.83
CA ASN A 220 1.41 -14.21 -13.36
C ASN A 220 1.84 -13.14 -12.33
N ALA A 221 1.67 -13.42 -11.03
CA ALA A 221 2.23 -12.58 -9.99
C ALA A 221 3.76 -12.69 -9.96
N ILE A 222 4.31 -13.90 -10.14
CA ILE A 222 5.76 -14.14 -10.19
C ILE A 222 6.42 -13.34 -11.32
N SER A 223 5.84 -13.31 -12.53
CA SER A 223 6.41 -12.54 -13.64
C SER A 223 6.39 -11.02 -13.41
N LYS A 224 5.45 -10.51 -12.59
CA LYS A 224 5.33 -9.08 -12.29
C LYS A 224 6.48 -8.57 -11.39
N TYR A 225 7.04 -9.42 -10.54
CA TYR A 225 8.06 -9.04 -9.54
C TYR A 225 9.45 -9.61 -9.81
N LYS A 226 9.70 -10.19 -10.99
CA LYS A 226 11.01 -10.71 -11.45
C LYS A 226 11.83 -9.64 -12.22
N ALA A 227 11.78 -8.39 -11.79
CA ALA A 227 12.59 -7.32 -12.39
C ALA A 227 13.94 -7.23 -11.68
#